data_AF-A0A355UKZ5-F1
#
_entry.id   AF-A0A355UKZ5-F1
#
_cell.length_a   1.000
_cell.length_b   1.000
_cell.length_c   1.000
_cell.angle_alpha   90.00
_cell.angle_beta   90.00
_cell.angle_gamma   90.00
#
_symmetry.space_group_name_H-M   'P 1'
#
loop_
_entity.id
_entity.type
_entity.pdbx_description
1 polymer ?
#
loop_
_entity_poly.entity_id
_entity_poly.type
_entity_poly.pdbx_seq_one_letter_code
_entity_poly.pdbx_strand_id
1 'polypeptide(L)'
;ETDSLDELLKYAINQGSKTYEKNPDLIFTNYSRLVNTQVGIKKGQREYATRKVLDTIAFIEDMILNTVREEMENGTEYHDIYAICKERAEQIVKYAYLPMQRLIA
;
A
#
# COMPACT_ATOMS: atom_id res chain seq x y z
N GLU A 1 -0.08 -7.50 12.22
CA GLU A 1 0.42 -6.84 10.99
C GLU A 1 -0.73 -6.24 10.17
N THR A 2 -1.64 -5.56 10.85
CA THR A 2 -2.52 -4.53 10.25
C THR A 2 -2.56 -3.28 11.14
N ASP A 3 -1.77 -3.31 12.21
CA ASP A 3 -1.74 -2.40 13.33
C ASP A 3 -1.43 -0.97 12.85
N SER A 4 -0.52 -0.82 11.87
CA SER A 4 -0.23 0.50 11.26
C SER A 4 -1.44 1.12 10.54
N LEU A 5 -2.33 0.31 9.93
CA LEU A 5 -3.53 0.84 9.28
C LEU A 5 -4.63 1.18 10.28
N ASP A 6 -4.73 0.43 11.39
CA ASP A 6 -5.59 0.79 12.52
C ASP A 6 -5.15 2.12 13.16
N GLU A 7 -3.84 2.34 13.28
CA GLU A 7 -3.27 3.60 13.74
C GLU A 7 -3.53 4.72 12.76
N LEU A 8 -3.33 4.49 11.45
CA LEU A 8 -3.64 5.46 10.41
C LEU A 8 -5.12 5.87 10.39
N LEU A 9 -6.02 4.93 10.68
CA LEU A 9 -7.45 5.22 10.78
C LEU A 9 -7.72 6.23 11.89
N LYS A 10 -7.19 5.97 13.09
CA LYS A 10 -7.30 6.87 14.24
C LYS A 10 -6.66 8.22 13.93
N TYR A 11 -5.49 8.20 13.32
CA TYR A 11 -4.74 9.39 12.92
C TYR A 11 -5.55 10.26 11.96
N ALA A 12 -6.13 9.67 10.91
CA ALA A 12 -6.96 10.39 9.94
C ALA A 12 -8.25 10.95 10.57
N ILE A 13 -8.90 10.22 11.47
CA ILE A 13 -10.08 10.72 12.20
C ILE A 13 -9.70 11.91 13.10
N ASN A 14 -8.56 11.83 13.80
CA ASN A 14 -8.04 12.91 14.63
C ASN A 14 -7.67 14.16 13.80
N GLN A 15 -7.22 13.98 12.56
CA GLN A 15 -7.04 15.06 11.59
C GLN A 15 -8.36 15.57 10.97
N GLY A 16 -9.52 15.01 11.37
CA GLY A 16 -10.83 15.50 10.97
C GLY A 16 -11.47 14.78 9.78
N SER A 17 -10.97 13.60 9.37
CA SER A 17 -11.54 12.84 8.25
C SER A 17 -12.95 12.35 8.52
N LYS A 18 -13.95 13.02 7.95
CA LYS A 18 -15.37 12.64 8.04
C LYS A 18 -15.70 11.35 7.28
N THR A 19 -14.91 11.02 6.26
CA THR A 19 -15.10 9.79 5.49
C THR A 19 -14.78 8.57 6.33
N TYR A 20 -13.63 8.58 7.01
CA TYR A 20 -13.19 7.47 7.84
C TYR A 20 -13.89 7.42 9.20
N GLU A 21 -14.33 8.56 9.74
CA GLU A 21 -15.22 8.59 10.91
C GLU A 21 -16.54 7.84 10.63
N LYS A 22 -17.13 8.03 9.44
CA LYS A 22 -18.40 7.38 9.06
C LYS A 22 -18.22 5.95 8.54
N ASN A 23 -17.09 5.64 7.92
CA ASN A 23 -16.83 4.38 7.23
C ASN A 23 -15.38 3.91 7.49
N PRO A 24 -15.07 3.41 8.69
CA PRO A 24 -13.70 3.05 9.07
C PRO A 24 -13.10 1.95 8.18
N ASP A 25 -13.90 0.97 7.76
CA ASP A 25 -13.46 -0.15 6.91
C ASP A 25 -12.93 0.28 5.53
N LEU A 26 -13.24 1.52 5.10
CA LEU A 26 -12.73 2.04 3.84
C LEU A 26 -11.21 2.14 3.84
N ILE A 27 -10.55 2.29 5.00
CA ILE A 27 -9.10 2.38 5.03
C ILE A 27 -8.45 1.09 4.51
N PHE A 28 -8.86 -0.07 5.04
CA PHE A 28 -8.39 -1.38 4.59
C PHE A 28 -8.77 -1.65 3.14
N THR A 29 -9.98 -1.26 2.75
CA THR A 29 -10.46 -1.41 1.38
C THR A 29 -9.62 -0.60 0.39
N ASN A 30 -9.28 0.65 0.73
CA ASN A 30 -8.50 1.54 -0.11
C ASN A 30 -7.07 1.04 -0.26
N TYR A 31 -6.42 0.63 0.83
CA TYR A 31 -5.05 0.12 0.78
C TYR A 31 -4.97 -1.27 0.11
N SER A 32 -5.92 -2.17 0.35
CA SER A 32 -5.98 -3.43 -0.38
C SER A 32 -6.22 -3.21 -1.89
N ARG A 33 -7.08 -2.24 -2.26
CA ARG A 33 -7.29 -1.87 -3.66
C ARG A 33 -6.01 -1.30 -4.26
N LEU A 34 -5.30 -0.43 -3.55
CA LEU A 34 -4.04 0.15 -3.99
C LEU A 34 -3.07 -0.96 -4.42
N VAL A 35 -2.75 -1.91 -3.54
CA VAL A 35 -1.84 -3.02 -3.83
C VAL A 35 -2.28 -3.82 -5.06
N ASN A 36 -3.56 -4.21 -5.10
CA ASN A 36 -4.10 -5.01 -6.19
C ASN A 36 -3.99 -4.30 -7.54
N THR A 37 -4.30 -3.00 -7.57
CA THR A 37 -4.20 -2.18 -8.79
C THR A 37 -2.76 -2.08 -9.30
N GLN A 38 -1.77 -2.00 -8.41
CA GLN A 38 -0.36 -1.87 -8.80
C GLN A 38 0.15 -3.08 -9.58
N VAL A 39 -0.28 -4.28 -9.23
CA VAL A 39 0.11 -5.52 -9.93
C VAL A 39 -0.91 -5.99 -10.97
N GLY A 40 -1.93 -5.17 -11.28
CA GLY A 40 -2.92 -5.45 -12.32
C GLY A 40 -3.90 -6.57 -11.99
N ILE A 41 -4.11 -6.93 -10.72
CA ILE A 41 -5.08 -7.95 -10.31
C ILE A 41 -6.40 -7.34 -9.85
N LYS A 42 -7.51 -8.00 -10.15
CA LYS A 42 -8.84 -7.65 -9.62
C LYS A 42 -9.12 -8.43 -8.32
N LYS A 43 -10.12 -7.97 -7.57
CA LYS A 43 -10.63 -8.67 -6.38
C LYS A 43 -10.98 -10.13 -6.77
N GLY A 44 -10.50 -11.08 -5.99
CA GLY A 44 -10.71 -12.52 -6.23
C GLY A 44 -9.74 -13.17 -7.22
N GLN A 45 -8.86 -12.40 -7.90
CA GLN A 45 -7.91 -12.98 -8.85
C GLN A 45 -6.58 -13.41 -8.23
N ARG A 46 -6.40 -13.24 -6.90
CA ARG A 46 -5.16 -13.59 -6.20
C ARG A 46 -4.82 -15.09 -6.33
N GLU A 47 -5.81 -15.95 -6.48
CA GLU A 47 -5.63 -17.40 -6.69
C GLU A 47 -4.99 -17.76 -8.05
N TYR A 48 -5.11 -16.89 -9.05
CA TYR A 48 -4.51 -17.07 -10.37
C TYR A 48 -3.18 -16.31 -10.55
N ALA A 49 -2.71 -15.63 -9.50
CA ALA A 49 -1.49 -14.85 -9.54
C ALA A 49 -0.26 -15.78 -9.61
N THR A 50 0.72 -15.41 -10.43
CA THR A 50 2.02 -16.11 -10.44
C THR A 50 2.74 -15.88 -9.12
N ARG A 51 3.72 -16.75 -8.79
CA ARG A 51 4.55 -16.56 -7.58
C ARG A 51 5.19 -15.17 -7.54
N LYS A 52 5.71 -14.69 -8.67
CA LYS A 52 6.30 -13.35 -8.79
C LYS A 52 5.30 -12.24 -8.43
N VAL A 53 4.05 -12.37 -8.87
CA VAL A 53 2.98 -11.40 -8.52
C VAL A 53 2.69 -11.46 -7.02
N LEU A 54 2.57 -12.67 -6.43
CA LEU A 54 2.34 -12.84 -4.99
C LEU A 54 3.48 -12.27 -4.14
N ASP A 55 4.73 -12.47 -4.55
CA ASP A 55 5.91 -11.89 -3.89
C ASP A 55 5.90 -10.36 -3.95
N THR A 56 5.55 -9.82 -5.12
CA THR A 56 5.48 -8.37 -5.32
C THR A 56 4.36 -7.76 -4.47
N ILE A 57 3.20 -8.45 -4.35
CA ILE A 57 2.10 -8.04 -3.47
C ILE A 57 2.58 -7.97 -2.02
N ALA A 58 3.19 -9.03 -1.50
CA ALA A 58 3.66 -9.07 -0.12
C ALA A 58 4.68 -7.94 0.15
N PHE A 59 5.61 -7.73 -0.78
CA PHE A 59 6.59 -6.66 -0.65
C PHE A 59 5.97 -5.25 -0.64
N ILE A 60 4.93 -5.01 -1.44
CA ILE A 60 4.20 -3.73 -1.41
C ILE A 60 3.37 -3.60 -0.13
N GLU A 61 2.72 -4.67 0.35
CA GLU A 61 1.98 -4.71 1.62
C GLU A 61 2.90 -4.29 2.78
N ASP A 62 4.09 -4.87 2.89
CA ASP A 62 5.08 -4.54 3.92
C ASP A 62 5.59 -3.10 3.79
N MET A 63 5.92 -2.67 2.57
CA MET A 63 6.38 -1.30 2.31
C MET A 63 5.34 -0.27 2.72
N ILE A 64 4.04 -0.52 2.46
CA ILE A 64 2.95 0.34 2.88
C ILE A 64 2.89 0.45 4.40
N LEU A 65 2.91 -0.67 5.13
CA LEU A 65 2.81 -0.66 6.59
C LEU A 65 3.96 0.12 7.25
N ASN A 66 5.16 0.03 6.67
CA ASN A 66 6.32 0.77 7.15
C ASN A 66 6.22 2.27 6.80
N THR A 67 5.89 2.59 5.54
CA THR A 67 5.72 3.98 5.08
C THR A 67 4.65 4.71 5.87
N VAL A 68 3.51 4.06 6.14
CA VAL A 68 2.44 4.64 6.95
C VAL A 68 2.93 5.02 8.34
N ARG A 69 3.71 4.16 9.00
CA ARG A 69 4.28 4.43 10.32
C ARG A 69 5.24 5.62 10.28
N GLU A 70 6.21 5.59 9.37
CA GLU A 70 7.22 6.64 9.20
C GLU A 70 6.58 8.00 8.94
N GLU A 71 5.59 8.06 8.05
CA GLU A 71 4.98 9.34 7.68
C GLU A 71 4.04 9.87 8.78
N MET A 72 3.37 9.00 9.56
CA MET A 72 2.65 9.43 10.76
C MET A 72 3.60 10.03 11.82
N GLU A 73 4.78 9.42 12.03
CA GLU A 73 5.82 9.95 12.93
C GLU A 73 6.35 11.31 12.45
N ASN A 74 6.44 11.50 11.12
CA ASN A 74 6.82 12.78 10.50
C ASN A 74 5.71 13.85 10.56
N GLY A 75 4.50 13.49 10.98
CA GLY A 75 3.36 14.39 11.04
C GLY A 75 2.72 14.68 9.67
N THR A 76 3.00 13.85 8.67
CA THR A 76 2.47 13.97 7.30
C THR A 76 0.95 13.84 7.31
N GLU A 77 0.24 14.65 6.51
CA GLU A 77 -1.22 14.58 6.41
C GLU A 77 -1.68 13.22 5.86
N TYR A 78 -2.74 12.64 6.43
CA TYR A 78 -3.15 11.26 6.12
C TYR A 78 -3.42 11.00 4.62
N HIS A 79 -3.83 12.04 3.88
CA HIS A 79 -4.09 11.93 2.44
C HIS A 79 -2.80 11.92 1.62
N ASP A 80 -1.76 12.62 2.08
CA ASP A 80 -0.43 12.60 1.48
C ASP A 80 0.27 11.26 1.74
N ILE A 81 0.07 10.65 2.91
CA ILE A 81 0.57 9.29 3.21
C ILE A 81 0.10 8.29 2.16
N TYR A 82 -1.18 8.37 1.75
CA TYR A 82 -1.71 7.51 0.70
C TYR A 82 -1.04 7.76 -0.65
N ALA A 83 -0.82 9.03 -1.01
CA ALA A 83 -0.14 9.41 -2.25
C ALA A 83 1.31 8.90 -2.28
N ILE A 84 2.05 9.04 -1.18
CA ILE A 84 3.42 8.54 -1.03
C ILE A 84 3.45 7.01 -1.16
N CYS A 85 2.56 6.30 -0.48
CA CYS A 85 2.43 4.85 -0.60
C CYS A 85 2.20 4.43 -2.06
N LYS A 86 1.32 5.14 -2.77
CA LYS A 86 1.02 4.88 -4.17
C LYS A 86 2.25 5.07 -5.06
N GLU A 87 2.97 6.18 -4.92
CA GLU A 87 4.17 6.47 -5.70
C GLU A 87 5.26 5.41 -5.47
N ARG A 88 5.54 5.07 -4.19
CA ARG A 88 6.52 4.03 -3.84
C ARG A 88 6.13 2.67 -4.44
N ALA A 89 4.85 2.31 -4.38
CA ALA A 89 4.37 1.06 -4.96
C ALA A 89 4.52 1.02 -6.50
N GLU A 90 4.24 2.14 -7.18
CA GLU A 90 4.45 2.26 -8.64
C GLU A 90 5.92 2.06 -9.01
N GLN A 91 6.84 2.64 -8.23
CA GLN A 91 8.27 2.45 -8.42
C GLN A 91 8.68 0.98 -8.22
N ILE A 92 8.21 0.33 -7.16
CA ILE A 92 8.46 -1.09 -6.90
C ILE A 92 8.01 -1.95 -8.07
N VAL A 93 6.78 -1.77 -8.56
CA VAL A 93 6.27 -2.52 -9.71
C VAL A 93 7.13 -2.29 -10.94
N LYS A 94 7.46 -1.02 -11.22
CA LYS A 94 8.35 -0.67 -12.34
C LYS A 94 9.64 -1.49 -12.28
N TYR A 95 10.32 -1.55 -11.13
CA TYR A 95 11.56 -2.30 -10.96
C TYR A 95 11.37 -3.83 -10.96
N ALA A 96 10.30 -4.33 -10.33
CA ALA A 96 10.03 -5.76 -10.21
C ALA A 96 9.80 -6.44 -11.56
N TYR A 97 9.35 -5.68 -12.56
CA TYR A 97 9.08 -6.13 -13.93
C TYR A 97 10.00 -5.50 -14.97
N LEU A 98 11.07 -4.80 -14.57
CA LEU A 98 12.12 -4.44 -15.54
C LEU A 98 12.67 -5.73 -16.17
N PRO A 99 12.90 -5.76 -17.50
CA PRO A 99 13.62 -6.85 -18.11
C PRO A 99 14.97 -6.98 -17.41
N MET A 100 15.27 -8.17 -16.88
CA MET A 100 16.43 -8.48 -16.04
C MET A 100 17.61 -7.56 -16.32
N GLN A 101 17.90 -6.65 -15.38
CA GLN A 101 19.14 -5.89 -15.43
C GLN A 101 20.28 -6.87 -15.16
N ARG A 102 20.96 -7.17 -16.27
CA ARG A 102 22.17 -7.95 -16.44
C ARG A 102 23.18 -7.67 -15.32
N LEU A 103 23.39 -8.65 -14.43
CA LEU A 103 24.73 -8.91 -13.92
C LEU A 103 24.99 -10.41 -13.99
N ILE A 104 25.71 -10.77 -15.05
CA ILE A 104 26.72 -11.82 -15.00
C ILE A 104 27.90 -11.16 -14.29
N ALA A 105 28.24 -11.65 -13.11
CA ALA A 105 29.58 -11.57 -12.55
C ALA A 105 29.85 -12.92 -11.88
#